data_AF-A0A194VSZ9-F1
#
_entry.id   AF-A0A194VSZ9-F1
#
_cell.length_a   1.000
_cell.length_b   1.000
_cell.length_c   1.000
_cell.angle_alpha   90.00
_cell.angle_beta   90.00
_cell.angle_gamma   90.00
#
_symmetry.space_group_name_H-M   'P 1'
#
loop_
_entity.id
_entity.type
_entity.pdbx_description
1 polymer ?
#
loop_
_entity_poly.entity_id
_entity_poly.type
_entity_poly.pdbx_seq_one_letter_code
_entity_poly.pdbx_strand_id
1 'polypeptide(L)'
;MAIAAVGQICSTSSMTHNLDQCVKLMSKAAEAGAKAAAKQFGVHVHVGIHVPIPVKPSSPPANNDTGTTTTTTTTTTKLLNRTIWILPTGEIDPTRNYDKLHLFDYANLRESAHTQAGPSLTPPFDTPVGRVGSLICFDLRFPEPATALAHPSPSSGWGPAQVLTYPSAFTVPTGRAHWEVLLRARAIEAQCWVVAAAQAGWHSGVEGRGRLGG
;
A
#
# COMPACT_ATOMS: atom_id res chain seq x y z
N MET A 1 -20.50 13.02 -14.91
CA MET A 1 -20.76 12.25 -13.67
C MET A 1 -19.41 11.88 -13.07
N ALA A 2 -19.16 12.19 -11.80
CA ALA A 2 -17.93 11.77 -11.13
C ALA A 2 -18.04 10.28 -10.78
N ILE A 3 -17.09 9.48 -11.25
CA ILE A 3 -17.10 8.00 -11.19
C ILE A 3 -16.07 7.45 -10.19
N ALA A 4 -15.41 8.33 -9.44
CA ALA A 4 -14.35 8.03 -8.50
C ALA A 4 -14.28 9.07 -7.38
N ALA A 5 -14.08 8.62 -6.14
CA ALA A 5 -13.74 9.51 -5.04
C ALA A 5 -12.65 8.89 -4.17
N VAL A 6 -11.55 9.63 -4.01
CA VAL A 6 -10.60 9.47 -2.91
C VAL A 6 -11.10 10.44 -1.84
N GLY A 7 -11.98 9.96 -0.98
CA GLY A 7 -12.80 10.80 -0.09
C GLY A 7 -13.81 11.66 -0.88
N GLN A 8 -15.10 11.29 -0.86
CA GLN A 8 -16.14 12.14 -1.45
C GLN A 8 -16.72 13.08 -0.39
N ILE A 9 -16.70 14.37 -0.74
CA ILE A 9 -17.27 15.47 0.02
C ILE A 9 -18.02 16.35 -1.00
N CYS A 10 -19.00 17.15 -0.58
CA CYS A 10 -19.59 18.15 -1.47
C CYS A 10 -18.59 19.30 -1.63
N SER A 11 -17.66 19.15 -2.57
CA SER A 11 -16.53 20.06 -2.74
C SER A 11 -17.02 21.49 -2.97
N THR A 12 -16.53 22.41 -2.14
CA THR A 12 -16.72 23.85 -2.32
C THR A 12 -15.49 24.46 -3.01
N SER A 13 -15.51 25.76 -3.29
CA SER A 13 -14.33 26.50 -3.77
C SER A 13 -13.20 26.62 -2.74
N SER A 14 -13.38 26.13 -1.51
CA SER A 14 -12.38 26.17 -0.45
C SER A 14 -11.64 24.85 -0.27
N MET A 15 -10.36 24.83 -0.65
CA MET A 15 -9.47 23.68 -0.42
C MET A 15 -9.34 23.31 1.06
N THR A 16 -9.36 24.28 1.97
CA THR A 16 -9.28 24.05 3.42
C THR A 16 -10.52 23.34 3.96
N HIS A 17 -11.71 23.75 3.48
CA HIS A 17 -12.97 23.08 3.83
C HIS A 17 -13.02 21.64 3.32
N ASN A 18 -12.52 21.45 2.10
CA ASN A 18 -12.50 20.14 1.47
C ASN A 18 -11.56 19.15 2.20
N LEU A 19 -10.40 19.64 2.65
CA LEU A 19 -9.45 18.85 3.45
C LEU A 19 -10.03 18.41 4.82
N ASP A 20 -10.69 19.32 5.54
CA ASP A 20 -11.29 19.05 6.86
C ASP A 20 -12.36 17.94 6.79
N GLN A 21 -13.17 17.93 5.73
CA GLN A 21 -14.18 16.90 5.53
C GLN A 21 -13.58 15.51 5.24
N CYS A 22 -12.50 15.43 4.44
CA CYS A 22 -11.78 14.18 4.20
C CYS A 22 -11.18 13.61 5.49
N VAL A 23 -10.59 14.46 6.33
CA VAL A 23 -10.04 14.06 7.63
C VAL A 23 -11.14 13.48 8.53
N LYS A 24 -12.30 14.14 8.62
CA LYS A 24 -13.43 13.66 9.44
C LYS A 24 -14.01 12.32 8.97
N LEU A 25 -14.14 12.12 7.66
CA LEU A 25 -14.60 10.84 7.10
C LEU A 25 -13.60 9.72 7.37
N MET A 26 -12.30 10.02 7.27
CA MET A 26 -11.25 9.05 7.56
C MET A 26 -11.18 8.70 9.05
N SER A 27 -11.38 9.67 9.95
CA SER A 27 -11.47 9.40 11.40
C SER A 27 -12.65 8.49 11.75
N LYS A 28 -13.85 8.76 11.21
CA LYS A 28 -15.03 7.89 11.45
C LYS A 28 -14.86 6.50 10.85
N ALA A 29 -14.24 6.39 9.68
CA ALA A 29 -13.95 5.11 9.05
C ALA A 29 -12.87 4.31 9.83
N ALA A 30 -11.90 5.00 10.42
CA ALA A 30 -10.90 4.39 11.29
C ALA A 30 -11.52 3.87 12.61
N GLU A 31 -12.46 4.61 13.20
CA GLU A 31 -13.20 4.20 14.41
C GLU A 31 -14.10 2.97 14.19
N ALA A 32 -14.78 2.90 13.04
CA ALA A 32 -15.64 1.76 12.68
C ALA A 32 -14.86 0.54 12.18
N GLY A 33 -13.62 0.73 11.73
CA GLY A 33 -12.86 -0.24 10.98
C GLY A 33 -13.29 -0.29 9.50
N ALA A 34 -12.33 -0.53 8.61
CA ALA A 34 -12.50 -0.33 7.16
C ALA A 34 -13.67 -1.13 6.53
N LYS A 35 -13.95 -2.35 7.02
CA LYS A 35 -15.08 -3.17 6.53
C LYS A 35 -16.43 -2.62 6.96
N ALA A 36 -16.56 -2.19 8.22
CA ALA A 36 -17.81 -1.63 8.72
C ALA A 36 -18.09 -0.28 8.05
N ALA A 37 -17.05 0.54 7.84
CA ALA A 37 -17.17 1.78 7.08
C ALA A 37 -17.64 1.54 5.64
N ALA A 38 -17.03 0.58 4.93
CA ALA A 38 -17.45 0.22 3.57
C ALA A 38 -18.93 -0.16 3.51
N LYS A 39 -19.38 -1.01 4.44
CA LYS A 39 -20.78 -1.46 4.55
C LYS A 39 -21.74 -0.33 4.95
N GLN A 40 -21.36 0.47 5.93
CA GLN A 40 -22.18 1.56 6.47
C GLN A 40 -22.43 2.65 5.42
N PHE A 41 -21.40 2.99 4.64
CA PHE A 41 -21.48 4.08 3.66
C PHE A 41 -21.70 3.60 2.22
N GLY A 42 -21.72 2.28 1.98
CA GLY A 42 -21.91 1.72 0.64
C GLY A 42 -20.79 2.09 -0.33
N VAL A 43 -19.55 2.18 0.16
CA VAL A 43 -18.38 2.63 -0.62
C VAL A 43 -17.34 1.54 -0.79
N HIS A 44 -16.60 1.60 -1.88
CA HIS A 44 -15.37 0.82 -2.03
C HIS A 44 -14.25 1.42 -1.17
N VAL A 45 -13.43 0.58 -0.54
CA VAL A 45 -12.27 1.04 0.24
C VAL A 45 -11.00 0.32 -0.24
N HIS A 46 -9.98 1.11 -0.57
CA HIS A 46 -8.62 0.63 -0.86
C HIS A 46 -7.69 1.03 0.29
N VAL A 47 -7.06 0.06 0.93
CA VAL A 47 -6.25 0.33 2.13
C VAL A 47 -5.07 -0.63 2.23
N GLY A 48 -3.93 -0.12 2.72
CA GLY A 48 -2.76 -0.91 3.09
C GLY A 48 -2.89 -1.46 4.52
N ILE A 49 -2.58 -2.74 4.70
CA ILE A 49 -2.59 -3.45 5.98
C ILE A 49 -1.31 -4.28 6.14
N HIS A 50 -0.98 -4.63 7.38
CA HIS A 50 0.04 -5.64 7.65
C HIS A 50 -0.62 -6.98 7.99
N VAL A 51 -0.17 -8.05 7.32
CA VAL A 51 -0.70 -9.41 7.53
C VAL A 51 0.42 -10.32 8.09
N PRO A 52 0.26 -10.91 9.28
CA PRO A 52 1.24 -11.85 9.82
C PRO A 52 1.35 -13.12 8.97
N ILE A 53 2.58 -13.59 8.75
CA ILE A 53 2.90 -14.85 8.08
C ILE A 53 3.90 -15.68 8.91
N PRO A 54 3.67 -17.01 9.04
CA PRO A 54 4.67 -17.90 9.62
C PRO A 54 5.90 -17.96 8.72
N VAL A 55 7.10 -17.82 9.29
CA VAL A 55 8.34 -18.04 8.55
C VAL A 55 8.75 -19.50 8.72
N LYS A 56 8.91 -20.22 7.60
CA LYS A 56 9.62 -21.51 7.63
C LYS A 56 11.08 -21.24 7.98
N PRO A 57 11.70 -21.96 8.94
CA PRO A 57 13.12 -21.83 9.19
C PRO A 57 13.88 -22.05 7.88
N SER A 58 14.73 -21.10 7.49
CA SER A 58 15.73 -21.36 6.46
C SER A 58 16.63 -22.49 6.98
N SER A 59 17.00 -23.44 6.12
CA SER A 59 17.92 -24.53 6.46
C SER A 59 19.11 -24.00 7.26
N PRO A 60 19.53 -24.68 8.33
CA PRO A 60 20.66 -24.20 9.12
C PRO A 60 21.89 -24.05 8.22
N PRO A 61 22.77 -23.05 8.48
CA PRO A 61 24.08 -23.04 7.83
C PRO A 61 24.76 -24.36 8.14
N ALA A 62 25.47 -24.93 7.15
CA ALA A 62 26.22 -26.16 7.31
C ALA A 62 27.34 -25.97 8.36
N ASN A 63 27.02 -26.22 9.63
CA ASN A 63 27.99 -26.29 10.70
C ASN A 63 28.27 -27.75 11.01
N ASN A 64 29.45 -28.19 10.60
CA ASN A 64 30.11 -29.36 11.16
C ASN A 64 30.56 -29.00 12.58
N ASP A 65 29.70 -29.17 13.58
CA ASP A 65 30.19 -29.31 14.95
C ASP A 65 29.25 -30.14 15.83
N THR A 66 29.80 -31.20 16.42
CA THR A 66 29.11 -32.14 17.30
C THR A 66 28.94 -31.52 18.69
N GLY A 67 27.74 -31.02 18.99
CA GLY A 67 27.38 -30.55 20.32
C GLY A 67 25.87 -30.49 20.53
N THR A 68 25.34 -31.39 21.35
CA THR A 68 23.93 -31.53 21.71
C THR A 68 23.37 -30.21 22.24
N THR A 69 22.53 -29.53 21.44
CA THR A 69 21.83 -28.30 21.85
C THR A 69 20.33 -28.52 21.72
N THR A 70 19.61 -28.32 22.82
CA THR A 70 18.14 -28.35 22.90
C THR A 70 17.54 -27.26 22.00
N THR A 71 17.00 -27.66 20.85
CA THR A 71 16.43 -26.74 19.85
C THR A 71 15.03 -26.28 20.26
N THR A 72 14.93 -25.21 21.05
CA THR A 72 13.67 -24.48 21.22
C THR A 72 13.31 -23.83 19.89
N THR A 73 12.38 -24.43 19.14
CA THR A 73 11.99 -23.95 17.80
C THR A 73 11.16 -22.67 17.93
N THR A 74 11.81 -21.51 17.98
CA THR A 74 11.09 -20.22 17.95
C THR A 74 10.58 -19.99 16.54
N THR A 75 9.28 -20.12 16.30
CA THR A 75 8.67 -19.77 15.01
C THR A 75 8.74 -18.27 14.82
N THR A 76 9.71 -17.78 14.04
CA THR A 76 9.78 -16.38 13.65
C THR A 76 8.55 -16.03 12.81
N THR A 77 7.89 -14.92 13.11
CA THR A 77 6.76 -14.40 12.33
C THR A 77 7.21 -13.15 11.59
N LYS A 78 6.96 -13.08 10.28
CA LYS A 78 7.13 -11.87 9.46
C LYS A 78 5.77 -11.31 9.10
N LEU A 79 5.75 -10.10 8.55
CA LEU A 79 4.56 -9.44 8.02
C LEU A 79 4.60 -9.42 6.50
N LEU A 80 3.45 -9.43 5.84
CA LEU A 80 3.26 -8.90 4.49
C LEU A 80 2.74 -7.47 4.60
N ASN A 81 3.23 -6.59 3.75
CA ASN A 81 2.63 -5.27 3.54
C ASN A 81 1.68 -5.39 2.35
N ARG A 82 0.37 -5.36 2.60
CA ARG A 82 -0.67 -5.77 1.65
C ARG A 82 -1.66 -4.65 1.41
N THR A 83 -1.99 -4.33 0.16
CA THR A 83 -3.24 -3.63 -0.13
C THR A 83 -4.41 -4.60 -0.23
N ILE A 84 -5.57 -4.17 0.24
CA ILE A 84 -6.84 -4.88 0.08
C ILE A 84 -7.87 -3.95 -0.58
N TRP A 85 -8.82 -4.56 -1.29
CA TRP A 85 -9.99 -3.88 -1.82
C TRP A 85 -11.24 -4.40 -1.11
N ILE A 86 -11.95 -3.52 -0.43
CA ILE A 86 -13.18 -3.83 0.30
C ILE A 86 -14.37 -3.36 -0.56
N LEU A 87 -15.31 -4.26 -0.80
CA LEU A 87 -16.54 -3.98 -1.52
C LEU A 87 -17.52 -3.19 -0.65
N PRO A 88 -18.53 -2.52 -1.24
CA PRO A 88 -19.62 -1.86 -0.50
C PRO A 88 -20.39 -2.80 0.43
N THR A 89 -20.30 -4.11 0.22
CA THR A 89 -20.88 -5.13 1.11
C THR A 89 -20.07 -5.33 2.40
N GLY A 90 -18.84 -4.82 2.45
CA GLY A 90 -17.85 -5.09 3.50
C GLY A 90 -16.98 -6.32 3.22
N GLU A 91 -17.22 -7.03 2.13
CA GLU A 91 -16.44 -8.21 1.72
C GLU A 91 -15.08 -7.81 1.14
N ILE A 92 -14.08 -8.68 1.33
CA ILE A 92 -12.76 -8.55 0.71
C ILE A 92 -12.64 -9.62 -0.35
N ASP A 93 -12.30 -9.20 -1.57
CA ASP A 93 -11.93 -10.12 -2.64
C ASP A 93 -10.40 -10.34 -2.61
N PRO A 94 -9.93 -11.53 -2.21
CA PRO A 94 -8.49 -11.78 -2.05
C PRO A 94 -7.74 -11.76 -3.38
N THR A 95 -8.42 -11.89 -4.52
CA THR A 95 -7.78 -11.84 -5.86
C THR A 95 -7.29 -10.44 -6.21
N ARG A 96 -7.76 -9.41 -5.48
CA ARG A 96 -7.38 -8.00 -5.63
C ARG A 96 -6.29 -7.56 -4.65
N ASN A 97 -5.83 -8.48 -3.80
CA ASN A 97 -4.79 -8.18 -2.83
C ASN A 97 -3.45 -8.07 -3.54
N TYR A 98 -2.67 -7.06 -3.19
CA TYR A 98 -1.29 -6.92 -3.67
C TYR A 98 -0.35 -6.84 -2.48
N ASP A 99 0.69 -7.68 -2.49
CA ASP A 99 1.75 -7.67 -1.49
C ASP A 99 2.95 -6.90 -2.04
N LYS A 100 3.44 -5.93 -1.25
CA LYS A 100 4.52 -5.02 -1.62
C LYS A 100 5.74 -5.77 -2.16
N LEU A 101 6.13 -5.46 -3.39
CA LEU A 101 7.28 -6.11 -4.04
C LEU A 101 8.60 -5.55 -3.51
N HIS A 102 8.73 -4.23 -3.43
CA HIS A 102 10.00 -3.60 -3.09
C HIS A 102 10.01 -3.14 -1.63
N LEU A 103 10.78 -3.82 -0.79
CA LEU A 103 10.95 -3.42 0.61
C LEU A 103 11.99 -2.28 0.73
N PHE A 104 11.74 -1.35 1.65
CA PHE A 104 12.61 -0.22 1.92
C PHE A 104 13.72 -0.57 2.90
N ASP A 105 14.89 -0.83 2.34
CA ASP A 105 16.12 -1.10 3.07
C ASP A 105 17.17 -0.03 2.76
N TYR A 106 17.33 0.93 3.67
CA TYR A 106 18.26 2.05 3.50
C TYR A 106 18.88 2.48 4.83
N ALA A 107 20.22 2.60 4.84
CA ALA A 107 20.99 2.86 6.05
C ALA A 107 20.60 1.91 7.20
N ASN A 108 20.09 2.46 8.31
CA ASN A 108 19.66 1.68 9.47
C ASN A 108 18.18 1.27 9.42
N LEU A 109 17.43 1.71 8.42
CA LEU A 109 16.03 1.30 8.22
C LEU A 109 16.00 0.03 7.39
N ARG A 110 15.49 -1.05 7.98
CA ARG A 110 15.39 -2.37 7.35
C ARG A 110 13.96 -2.87 7.43
N GLU A 111 13.13 -2.52 6.45
CA GLU A 111 11.77 -3.07 6.34
C GLU A 111 11.82 -4.61 6.22
N SER A 112 12.83 -5.15 5.54
CA SER A 112 13.05 -6.60 5.37
C SER A 112 13.28 -7.38 6.67
N ALA A 113 13.67 -6.70 7.76
CA ALA A 113 13.87 -7.33 9.07
C ALA A 113 12.54 -7.84 9.67
N HIS A 114 11.42 -7.21 9.30
CA HIS A 114 10.10 -7.52 9.87
C HIS A 114 9.06 -7.89 8.79
N THR A 115 9.29 -7.49 7.55
CA THR A 115 8.36 -7.70 6.43
C THR A 115 8.99 -8.61 5.39
N GLN A 116 8.17 -9.41 4.73
CA GLN A 116 8.53 -10.22 3.57
C GLN A 116 7.97 -9.56 2.30
N ALA A 117 8.77 -9.59 1.23
CA ALA A 117 8.35 -9.10 -0.07
C ALA A 117 7.25 -10.00 -0.66
N GLY A 118 6.32 -9.37 -1.37
CA GLY A 118 5.32 -10.07 -2.18
C GLY A 118 5.98 -10.88 -3.30
N PRO A 119 5.33 -11.96 -3.78
CA PRO A 119 5.92 -12.83 -4.78
C PRO A 119 5.75 -12.33 -6.23
N SER A 120 4.73 -11.51 -6.50
CA SER A 120 4.36 -11.09 -7.85
C SER A 120 3.46 -9.86 -7.85
N LEU A 121 3.29 -9.26 -9.04
CA LEU A 121 2.22 -8.30 -9.29
C LEU A 121 0.85 -8.99 -9.20
N THR A 122 -0.15 -8.20 -8.81
CA THR A 122 -1.56 -8.60 -8.87
C THR A 122 -2.17 -8.05 -10.15
N PRO A 123 -2.96 -8.85 -10.91
CA PRO A 123 -3.62 -8.37 -12.12
C PRO A 123 -4.45 -7.11 -11.83
N PRO A 124 -4.41 -6.08 -12.70
CA PRO A 124 -5.30 -4.95 -12.57
C PRO A 124 -6.77 -5.39 -12.62
N PHE A 125 -7.63 -4.80 -11.79
CA PHE A 125 -9.02 -5.20 -11.66
C PHE A 125 -9.99 -4.05 -11.92
N ASP A 126 -11.16 -4.36 -12.47
CA ASP A 126 -12.15 -3.36 -12.81
C ASP A 126 -12.83 -2.78 -11.56
N THR A 127 -12.99 -1.47 -11.56
CA THR A 127 -13.66 -0.70 -10.52
C THR A 127 -14.51 0.40 -11.16
N PRO A 128 -15.41 1.07 -10.41
CA PRO A 128 -16.15 2.22 -10.93
C PRO A 128 -15.26 3.35 -11.48
N VAL A 129 -14.00 3.43 -11.02
CA VAL A 129 -13.05 4.50 -11.36
C VAL A 129 -12.19 4.19 -12.59
N GLY A 130 -12.34 2.99 -13.15
CA GLY A 130 -11.45 2.41 -14.15
C GLY A 130 -10.71 1.18 -13.61
N ARG A 131 -9.85 0.60 -14.45
CA ARG A 131 -9.05 -0.58 -14.08
C ARG A 131 -7.88 -0.19 -13.18
N VAL A 132 -7.89 -0.66 -11.95
CA VAL A 132 -6.93 -0.29 -10.90
C VAL A 132 -5.78 -1.31 -10.85
N GLY A 133 -4.55 -0.82 -10.92
CA GLY A 133 -3.34 -1.53 -10.54
C GLY A 133 -2.83 -1.04 -9.18
N SER A 134 -2.54 -1.96 -8.26
CA SER A 134 -2.07 -1.63 -6.91
C SER A 134 -0.56 -1.77 -6.77
N LEU A 135 0.06 -0.73 -6.21
CA LEU A 135 1.47 -0.67 -5.82
C LEU A 135 1.57 -0.03 -4.43
N ILE A 136 2.69 -0.16 -3.72
CA ILE A 136 2.84 0.34 -2.34
C ILE A 136 4.14 1.12 -2.20
N CYS A 137 4.03 2.40 -1.82
CA CYS A 137 5.12 3.22 -1.30
C CYS A 137 6.42 3.13 -2.11
N PHE A 138 7.37 2.30 -1.66
CA PHE A 138 8.70 2.19 -2.24
C PHE A 138 8.70 1.63 -3.66
N ASP A 139 7.65 0.91 -4.06
CA ASP A 139 7.41 0.54 -5.46
C ASP A 139 7.41 1.76 -6.40
N LEU A 140 7.06 2.95 -5.89
CA LEU A 140 7.09 4.20 -6.64
C LEU A 140 8.46 4.52 -7.25
N ARG A 141 9.55 4.01 -6.67
CA ARG A 141 10.91 4.25 -7.17
C ARG A 141 11.29 3.37 -8.36
N PHE A 142 10.52 2.32 -8.62
CA PHE A 142 10.78 1.36 -9.69
C PHE A 142 9.73 1.61 -10.80
N PRO A 143 10.14 2.04 -12.00
CA PRO A 143 9.19 2.27 -13.11
C PRO A 143 8.61 0.96 -13.66
N GLU A 144 9.34 -0.16 -13.57
CA GLU A 144 9.01 -1.43 -14.22
C GLU A 144 7.64 -1.99 -13.78
N PRO A 145 7.27 -2.00 -12.48
CA PRO A 145 5.94 -2.41 -12.03
C PRO A 145 4.81 -1.56 -12.63
N ALA A 146 5.00 -0.24 -12.70
CA ALA A 146 4.00 0.68 -13.24
C ALA A 146 3.78 0.41 -14.73
N THR A 147 4.87 0.28 -15.48
CA THR A 147 4.84 -0.07 -16.90
C THR A 147 4.22 -1.44 -17.14
N ALA A 148 4.55 -2.44 -16.33
CA ALA A 148 3.99 -3.79 -16.47
C ALA A 148 2.48 -3.85 -16.22
N LEU A 149 1.96 -3.03 -15.30
CA LEU A 149 0.52 -2.93 -15.03
C LEU A 149 -0.22 -2.12 -16.12
N ALA A 150 0.37 -1.02 -16.59
CA ALA A 150 -0.25 -0.13 -17.58
C ALA A 150 -0.15 -0.64 -19.02
N HIS A 151 0.95 -1.31 -19.36
CA HIS A 151 1.25 -1.83 -20.69
C HIS A 151 1.62 -3.32 -20.62
N PRO A 152 0.70 -4.18 -20.17
CA PRO A 152 0.96 -5.60 -20.03
C PRO A 152 1.21 -6.25 -21.40
N SER A 153 2.06 -7.27 -21.43
CA SER A 153 2.22 -8.09 -22.64
C SER A 153 0.94 -8.90 -22.91
N PRO A 154 0.69 -9.33 -24.16
CA PRO A 154 -0.42 -10.24 -24.47
C PRO A 154 -0.38 -11.54 -23.65
N SER A 155 0.80 -11.99 -23.23
CA SER A 155 0.98 -13.20 -22.41
C SER A 155 0.66 -13.00 -20.92
N SER A 156 0.44 -11.77 -20.46
CA SER A 156 0.17 -11.47 -19.04
C SER A 156 -1.21 -11.96 -18.60
N GLY A 157 -2.15 -12.15 -19.53
CA GLY A 157 -3.50 -12.66 -19.22
C GLY A 157 -4.44 -11.62 -18.59
N TRP A 158 -4.05 -10.35 -18.52
CA TRP A 158 -4.88 -9.24 -18.05
C TRP A 158 -4.74 -8.02 -18.95
N GLY A 159 -5.73 -7.12 -18.87
CA GLY A 159 -5.73 -5.87 -19.63
C GLY A 159 -4.99 -4.72 -18.91
N PRO A 160 -4.75 -3.61 -19.62
CA PRO A 160 -3.97 -2.47 -19.12
C PRO A 160 -4.69 -1.76 -17.96
N ALA A 161 -3.92 -1.39 -16.92
CA ALA A 161 -4.38 -0.48 -15.88
C ALA A 161 -4.66 0.92 -16.46
N GLN A 162 -5.61 1.62 -15.84
CA GLN A 162 -5.96 3.02 -16.14
C GLN A 162 -5.68 3.92 -14.94
N VAL A 163 -5.64 3.32 -13.74
CA VAL A 163 -5.37 3.98 -12.47
C VAL A 163 -4.32 3.17 -11.72
N LEU A 164 -3.22 3.82 -11.31
CA LEU A 164 -2.20 3.24 -10.44
C LEU A 164 -2.36 3.82 -9.04
N THR A 165 -2.28 2.95 -8.03
CA THR A 165 -2.37 3.38 -6.63
C THR A 165 -1.04 3.21 -5.90
N TYR A 166 -0.70 4.16 -5.03
CA TYR A 166 0.49 4.12 -4.18
C TYR A 166 0.16 4.57 -2.74
N PRO A 167 -0.64 3.81 -1.96
CA PRO A 167 -0.70 4.00 -0.52
C PRO A 167 0.71 3.99 0.08
N SER A 168 1.04 5.02 0.85
CA SER A 168 2.42 5.33 1.19
C SER A 168 2.63 5.89 2.58
N ALA A 169 3.84 5.67 3.10
CA ALA A 169 4.35 6.27 4.32
C ALA A 169 5.76 6.79 4.04
N PHE A 170 5.86 7.90 3.30
CA PHE A 170 7.14 8.48 2.92
C PHE A 170 7.79 9.17 4.13
N THR A 171 9.13 9.12 4.20
CA THR A 171 9.85 9.89 5.21
C THR A 171 9.91 11.35 4.80
N VAL A 172 9.73 12.29 5.73
CA VAL A 172 9.66 13.73 5.39
C VAL A 172 10.80 14.25 4.51
N PRO A 173 12.10 13.96 4.78
CA PRO A 173 13.17 14.45 3.93
C PRO A 173 13.06 13.93 2.49
N THR A 174 12.69 12.65 2.32
CA THR A 174 12.54 12.06 0.99
C THR A 174 11.24 12.46 0.31
N GLY A 175 10.16 12.67 1.08
CA GLY A 175 8.88 13.14 0.59
C GLY A 175 9.00 14.52 -0.03
N ARG A 176 9.64 15.47 0.67
CA ARG A 176 9.89 16.83 0.16
C ARG A 176 10.64 16.86 -1.17
N ALA A 177 11.59 15.94 -1.37
CA ALA A 177 12.42 15.92 -2.56
C ALA A 177 11.82 15.12 -3.73
N HIS A 178 11.13 14.01 -3.46
CA HIS A 178 10.83 13.02 -4.49
C HIS A 178 9.34 12.70 -4.66
N TRP A 179 8.47 13.02 -3.69
CA TRP A 179 7.09 12.53 -3.70
C TRP A 179 6.32 12.96 -4.95
N GLU A 180 6.17 14.26 -5.16
CA GLU A 180 5.42 14.78 -6.31
C GLU A 180 6.08 14.39 -7.64
N VAL A 181 7.40 14.53 -7.73
CA VAL A 181 8.16 14.27 -8.97
C VAL A 181 7.97 12.82 -9.42
N LEU A 182 8.11 11.86 -8.49
CA LEU A 182 7.95 10.45 -8.83
C LEU A 182 6.50 10.12 -9.21
N LEU A 183 5.51 10.61 -8.47
CA LEU A 183 4.10 10.37 -8.80
C LEU A 183 3.74 10.90 -10.18
N ARG A 184 4.17 12.12 -10.51
CA ARG A 184 3.94 12.73 -11.82
C ARG A 184 4.68 11.99 -12.92
N ALA A 185 5.91 11.54 -12.66
CA ALA A 185 6.65 10.71 -13.60
C ALA A 185 5.87 9.42 -13.93
N ARG A 186 5.37 8.70 -12.92
CA ARG A 186 4.53 7.50 -13.13
C ARG A 186 3.27 7.79 -13.90
N ALA A 187 2.58 8.90 -13.60
CA ALA A 187 1.37 9.27 -14.31
C ALA A 187 1.63 9.53 -15.80
N ILE A 188 2.73 10.23 -16.11
CA ILE A 188 3.10 10.59 -17.49
C ILE A 188 3.59 9.37 -18.26
N GLU A 189 4.54 8.61 -17.73
CA GLU A 189 5.19 7.51 -18.45
C GLU A 189 4.25 6.32 -18.65
N ALA A 190 3.39 6.02 -17.67
CA ALA A 190 2.44 4.90 -17.73
C ALA A 190 1.10 5.31 -18.32
N GLN A 191 0.91 6.60 -18.68
CA GLN A 191 -0.33 7.15 -19.21
C GLN A 191 -1.57 6.81 -18.34
N CYS A 192 -1.37 6.74 -17.02
CA CYS A 192 -2.37 6.36 -16.05
C CYS A 192 -2.67 7.52 -15.10
N TRP A 193 -3.88 7.55 -14.55
CA TRP A 193 -4.13 8.33 -13.35
C TRP A 193 -3.33 7.75 -12.19
N VAL A 194 -2.77 8.59 -11.33
CA VAL A 194 -2.03 8.17 -10.15
C VAL A 194 -2.73 8.67 -8.89
N VAL A 195 -3.03 7.74 -7.98
CA VAL A 195 -3.70 8.01 -6.69
C VAL A 195 -2.82 7.52 -5.55
N ALA A 196 -2.36 8.41 -4.69
CA ALA A 196 -1.41 8.08 -3.64
C ALA A 196 -1.84 8.64 -2.28
N ALA A 197 -2.54 7.82 -1.50
CA ALA A 197 -2.90 8.15 -0.12
C ALA A 197 -1.65 8.03 0.77
N ALA A 198 -1.23 9.12 1.41
CA ALA A 198 -0.02 9.16 2.23
C ALA A 198 -0.33 9.33 3.72
N GLN A 199 0.49 8.72 4.57
CA GLN A 199 0.52 9.01 6.00
C GLN A 199 1.22 10.35 6.24
N ALA A 200 0.58 11.25 7.00
CA ALA A 200 1.15 12.52 7.40
C ALA A 200 1.20 12.66 8.93
N GLY A 201 2.17 13.40 9.45
CA GLY A 201 2.28 13.74 10.88
C GLY A 201 3.15 12.80 11.72
N TRP A 202 3.06 12.94 13.04
CA TRP A 202 3.93 12.24 14.00
C TRP A 202 3.35 10.87 14.42
N HIS A 203 4.11 9.81 14.17
CA HIS A 203 3.78 8.45 14.61
C HIS A 203 4.16 8.26 16.08
N SER A 204 3.19 8.52 16.98
CA SER A 204 3.19 8.35 18.45
C SER A 204 2.29 9.37 19.15
N GLY A 205 1.79 10.39 18.42
CA GLY A 205 0.99 11.48 18.99
C GLY A 205 1.81 12.53 19.76
N VAL A 206 3.14 12.42 19.83
CA VAL A 206 4.00 13.39 20.51
C VAL A 206 4.81 14.17 19.49
N GLU A 207 4.58 15.48 19.44
CA GLU A 207 5.36 16.41 18.61
C GLU A 207 6.85 16.31 18.96
N GLY A 208 7.70 16.04 17.96
CA GLY A 208 9.14 15.87 18.15
C GLY A 208 9.59 14.47 18.61
N ARG A 209 8.68 13.55 18.97
CA ARG A 209 9.04 12.16 19.35
C ARG A 209 8.18 11.14 18.61
N GLY A 210 8.36 11.04 17.30
CA GLY A 210 7.75 9.99 16.46
C GLY A 210 8.37 9.98 15.07
N ARG A 211 8.11 8.95 14.25
CA ARG A 211 8.44 9.02 12.82
C ARG A 211 7.54 10.06 12.17
N LEU A 212 8.09 10.97 11.39
CA LEU A 212 7.29 11.88 10.58
C LEU A 212 6.87 11.18 9.29
N GLY A 213 5.57 10.96 9.11
CA GLY A 213 4.98 10.69 7.80
C GLY A 213 4.84 11.99 7.03
N GLY A 214 5.21 11.98 5.76
CA GLY A 214 5.10 13.11 4.84
C GLY A 214 4.11 12.85 3.72
#